data_AF-A0A8J3PKY3-F1
#
_entry.id   AF-A0A8J3PKY3-F1
#
_cell.length_a   1.000
_cell.length_b   1.000
_cell.length_c   1.000
_cell.angle_alpha   90.00
_cell.angle_beta   90.00
_cell.angle_gamma   90.00
#
_symmetry.space_group_name_H-M   'P 1'
#
loop_
_entity.id
_entity.type
_entity.pdbx_description
1 polymer ?
#
loop_
_entity_poly.entity_id
_entity_poly.type
_entity_poly.pdbx_seq_one_letter_code
_entity_poly.pdbx_strand_id
1 'polypeptide(L)'
;MQADLAEATACGASRSGRVRARTGPGGGVLGLHIEPAAMGLSPEELAAEVTEAISAAQHAYGVLADKIMAPVLGFRSTIGGPAVG
;
A
#
# COMPACT_ATOMS: atom_id res chain seq x y z
N MET A 1 12.14 9.62 -8.70
CA MET A 1 10.65 9.51 -8.76
C MET A 1 10.16 8.23 -9.43
N GLN A 2 10.36 7.99 -10.74
CA GLN A 2 9.91 6.72 -11.33
C GLN A 2 10.62 5.51 -10.71
N ALA A 3 11.92 5.62 -10.43
CA ALA A 3 12.67 4.63 -9.66
C ALA A 3 12.09 4.48 -8.23
N ASP A 4 11.84 5.60 -7.55
CA ASP A 4 11.32 5.61 -6.17
C ASP A 4 9.94 4.94 -6.07
N LEU A 5 9.05 5.15 -7.06
CA LEU A 5 7.78 4.43 -7.14
C LEU A 5 7.98 2.96 -7.47
N ALA A 6 8.92 2.61 -8.36
CA ALA A 6 9.18 1.22 -8.74
C ALA A 6 9.78 0.39 -7.60
N GLU A 7 10.51 1.03 -6.68
CA GLU A 7 11.14 0.41 -5.51
C GLU A 7 10.27 0.50 -4.25
N ALA A 8 9.24 1.36 -4.25
CA ALA A 8 8.35 1.53 -3.11
C ALA A 8 7.63 0.22 -2.78
N THR A 9 7.65 -0.12 -1.49
CA THR A 9 6.89 -1.25 -0.95
C THR A 9 6.16 -0.82 0.31
N ALA A 10 5.04 -1.47 0.59
CA ALA A 10 4.26 -1.25 1.80
C ALA A 10 3.84 -2.57 2.42
N CYS A 11 3.62 -2.54 3.73
CA CYS A 11 3.17 -3.69 4.49
C CYS A 11 1.79 -3.43 5.08
N GLY A 12 0.99 -4.48 5.19
CA GLY A 12 -0.31 -4.50 5.85
C GLY A 12 -0.43 -5.74 6.73
N ALA A 13 -1.27 -5.64 7.75
CA ALA A 13 -1.59 -6.75 8.63
C ALA A 13 -3.10 -6.89 8.74
N SER A 14 -3.55 -8.12 8.90
CA SER A 14 -4.92 -8.42 9.26
C SER A 14 -5.24 -7.95 10.69
N ARG A 15 -6.53 -7.86 11.04
CA ARG A 15 -6.93 -7.35 12.35
C ARG A 15 -6.33 -8.13 13.53
N SER A 16 -6.19 -9.44 13.41
CA SER A 16 -5.60 -10.27 14.45
C SER A 16 -4.06 -10.19 14.50
N GLY A 17 -3.44 -9.59 13.47
CA GLY A 17 -2.00 -9.54 13.30
C GLY A 17 -1.35 -10.86 12.87
N ARG A 18 -2.16 -11.91 12.64
CA ARG A 18 -1.68 -13.25 12.29
C ARG A 18 -1.34 -13.40 10.81
N VAL A 19 -1.83 -12.51 9.95
CA VAL A 19 -1.45 -12.46 8.55
C VAL A 19 -0.86 -11.09 8.24
N ARG A 20 0.28 -11.08 7.55
CA ARG A 20 0.96 -9.87 7.08
C ARG A 20 1.22 -9.99 5.58
N ALA A 21 0.88 -8.96 4.83
CA ALA A 21 1.15 -8.88 3.40
C ALA A 21 2.15 -7.77 3.11
N ARG A 22 2.95 -7.95 2.06
CA ARG A 22 3.80 -6.92 1.47
C ARG A 22 3.39 -6.71 0.02
N THR A 23 3.24 -5.46 -0.38
CA THR A 23 2.85 -5.05 -1.73
C THR A 23 3.85 -4.07 -2.31
N GLY A 24 3.85 -3.96 -3.64
CA GLY A 24 4.67 -3.03 -4.40
C GLY A 24 3.89 -2.31 -5.49
N PRO A 25 4.58 -1.83 -6.53
CA PRO A 25 3.99 -1.03 -7.60
C PRO A 25 2.79 -1.71 -8.28
N GLY A 26 1.76 -0.93 -8.61
CA GLY A 26 0.54 -1.43 -9.24
C GLY A 26 -0.31 -2.33 -8.33
N GLY A 27 -0.02 -2.38 -7.02
CA GLY A 27 -0.76 -3.21 -6.06
C GLY A 27 -0.37 -4.68 -6.08
N GLY A 28 0.73 -5.04 -6.74
CA GLY A 28 1.24 -6.41 -6.79
C GLY A 28 1.65 -6.93 -5.41
N VAL A 29 1.22 -8.14 -5.07
CA VAL A 29 1.59 -8.81 -3.81
C VAL A 29 2.98 -9.42 -3.96
N LEU A 30 3.91 -9.00 -3.11
CA LEU A 30 5.31 -9.43 -3.12
C LEU A 30 5.62 -10.50 -2.08
N GLY A 31 4.74 -10.67 -1.09
CA GLY A 31 4.89 -11.70 -0.08
C GLY A 31 3.73 -11.71 0.90
N LEU A 32 3.49 -12.90 1.45
CA LEU A 32 2.50 -13.14 2.49
C LEU A 32 3.19 -13.93 3.60
N HIS A 33 3.05 -13.46 4.84
CA HIS A 33 3.47 -14.16 6.03
C HIS A 33 2.24 -14.54 6.83
N ILE A 34 2.10 -15.83 7.11
CA ILE A 34 0.99 -16.37 7.89
C ILE A 34 1.60 -17.00 9.14
N GLU A 35 1.25 -16.47 10.30
CA GLU A 35 1.69 -17.01 11.58
C GLU A 35 1.13 -18.43 11.77
N PRO A 36 1.87 -19.35 12.39
CA PRO A 36 1.38 -20.71 12.64
C PRO A 36 0.06 -20.74 13.41
N ALA A 37 -0.18 -19.76 14.27
CA ALA A 37 -1.44 -19.60 15.02
C ALA A 37 -2.67 -19.38 14.11
N ALA A 38 -2.49 -18.94 12.87
CA ALA A 38 -3.57 -18.81 11.89
C ALA A 38 -4.01 -20.17 11.32
N MET A 39 -3.22 -21.23 11.47
CA MET A 39 -3.58 -22.58 10.96
C MET A 39 -4.72 -23.23 11.75
N GLY A 40 -5.06 -22.69 12.92
CA GLY A 40 -6.24 -23.11 13.68
C GLY A 40 -7.54 -22.44 13.25
N LEU A 41 -7.49 -21.50 12.30
CA LEU A 41 -8.67 -20.83 11.76
C LEU A 41 -9.41 -21.73 10.77
N SER A 42 -10.71 -21.50 10.60
CA SER A 42 -11.44 -22.07 9.46
C SER A 42 -10.88 -21.51 8.13
N PRO A 43 -11.09 -22.20 7.00
CA PRO A 43 -10.69 -21.68 5.69
C PRO A 43 -11.28 -20.30 5.39
N GLU A 44 -12.52 -20.04 5.79
CA GLU A 44 -13.22 -18.77 5.59
C GLU A 44 -12.61 -17.65 6.44
N GLU A 45 -12.28 -17.96 7.70
CA GLU A 45 -11.60 -17.02 8.61
C GLU A 45 -10.19 -16.69 8.10
N LEU A 46 -9.43 -17.70 7.66
CA LEU A 46 -8.11 -17.47 7.08
C LEU A 46 -8.19 -16.65 5.79
N ALA A 47 -9.17 -16.92 4.92
CA ALA A 47 -9.39 -16.14 3.72
C ALA A 47 -9.69 -14.67 4.06
N ALA A 48 -10.55 -14.41 5.05
CA ALA A 48 -10.83 -13.06 5.52
C ALA A 48 -9.56 -12.35 6.02
N GLU A 49 -8.76 -13.02 6.85
CA GLU A 49 -7.50 -12.48 7.37
C GLU A 49 -6.50 -12.16 6.24
N VAL A 50 -6.39 -13.03 5.23
CA VAL A 50 -5.54 -12.79 4.06
C VAL A 50 -6.03 -11.59 3.25
N THR A 51 -7.34 -11.51 2.98
CA THR A 51 -7.94 -10.39 2.25
C THR A 51 -7.74 -9.07 2.99
N GLU A 52 -7.91 -9.05 4.31
CA GLU A 52 -7.66 -7.87 5.13
C GLU A 52 -6.20 -7.42 5.05
N ALA A 53 -5.24 -8.35 5.24
CA ALA A 53 -3.82 -8.02 5.22
C ALA A 53 -3.37 -7.45 3.87
N ILE A 54 -3.84 -8.05 2.76
CA ILE A 54 -3.53 -7.57 1.40
C ILE A 54 -4.16 -6.19 1.17
N SER A 55 -5.43 -6.01 1.53
CA SER A 55 -6.12 -4.73 1.36
C SER A 55 -5.45 -3.61 2.15
N ALA A 56 -5.02 -3.90 3.38
CA ALA A 56 -4.28 -2.98 4.21
C ALA A 56 -2.91 -2.61 3.58
N ALA A 57 -2.20 -3.59 3.02
CA ALA A 57 -0.91 -3.35 2.36
C ALA A 57 -1.07 -2.51 1.09
N GLN A 58 -2.09 -2.79 0.27
CA GLN A 58 -2.40 -2.01 -0.94
C GLN A 58 -2.81 -0.58 -0.59
N HIS A 59 -3.63 -0.39 0.45
CA HIS A 59 -3.99 0.94 0.94
C HIS A 59 -2.76 1.71 1.42
N ALA A 60 -1.89 1.07 2.21
CA ALA A 60 -0.64 1.67 2.68
C ALA A 60 0.29 2.06 1.52
N TYR A 61 0.34 1.24 0.46
CA TYR A 61 1.07 1.58 -0.76
C TYR A 61 0.47 2.80 -1.45
N GLY A 62 -0.86 2.90 -1.58
CA GLY A 62 -1.52 4.07 -2.15
C GLY A 62 -1.13 5.36 -1.42
N VAL A 63 -1.20 5.35 -0.09
CA VAL A 63 -0.77 6.49 0.74
C VAL A 63 0.70 6.82 0.55
N LEU A 64 1.57 5.82 0.41
CA LEU A 64 3.00 6.04 0.15
C LEU A 64 3.23 6.64 -1.25
N ALA A 65 2.56 6.11 -2.27
CA ALA A 65 2.65 6.59 -3.63
C ALA A 65 2.17 8.05 -3.75
N ASP A 66 1.07 8.39 -3.07
CA ASP A 66 0.57 9.77 -3.00
C ASP A 66 1.61 10.71 -2.39
N LYS A 67 2.29 10.29 -1.32
CA LYS A 67 3.38 11.07 -0.70
C LYS A 67 4.57 11.27 -1.63
N ILE A 68 4.96 10.24 -2.39
CA ILE A 68 6.04 10.32 -3.38
C ILE A 68 5.67 11.28 -4.51
N MET A 69 4.39 11.30 -4.92
CA MET A 69 3.88 12.15 -6.01
C MET A 69 3.55 13.59 -5.59
N ALA A 70 3.28 13.83 -4.30
CA ALA A 70 2.87 15.14 -3.79
C ALA A 70 3.79 16.31 -4.21
N PRO A 71 5.13 16.20 -4.21
CA PRO A 71 6.01 17.29 -4.66
C PRO A 71 5.80 17.68 -6.13
N VAL A 72 5.48 16.72 -7.01
CA VAL A 72 5.28 16.96 -8.44
C VAL A 72 3.90 17.56 -8.74
N LEU A 73 2.89 17.15 -7.99
CA LEU A 73 1.55 17.72 -8.09
C LEU A 73 1.51 19.15 -7.52
N GLY A 74 2.24 19.43 -6.44
CA GLY A 74 2.38 20.76 -5.86
C GLY A 74 3.10 21.76 -6.79
N PHE A 75 4.14 21.29 -7.51
CA PHE A 75 4.89 22.13 -8.46
C PHE A 75 4.05 22.65 -9.63
N ARG A 76 2.97 21.94 -10.00
CA ARG A 76 2.07 22.37 -11.09
C ARG A 76 1.12 23.51 -10.71
N SER A 77 0.89 23.76 -9.42
CA SER A 77 0.04 24.88 -8.95
C SER A 77 0.78 26.22 -8.90
N THR A 78 2.10 26.24 -8.85
CA THR A 78 2.88 27.49 -8.68
C THR A 78 3.35 28.13 -9.99
N ILE A 79 3.04 27.53 -11.15
CA ILE A 79 3.47 28.04 -12.48
C ILE A 79 2.32 28.63 -13.30
N GLY A 80 1.12 28.75 -12.73
CA GLY A 80 -0.07 29.29 -13.39
C GLY A 80 -0.66 30.52 -12.71
N GLY A 81 -0.12 31.71 -13.01
CA GLY A 81 -0.75 33.03 -12.79
C GLY A 81 -0.09 33.88 -11.70
N PRO A 82 0.38 35.10 -12.03
CA PRO A 82 -0.56 36.17 -12.35
C PRO A 82 -0.36 36.74 -13.75
N ALA A 83 -1.44 36.82 -14.52
CA ALA A 83 -1.55 37.81 -15.58
C ALA A 83 -2.20 39.06 -14.95
N VAL A 84 -1.34 39.99 -14.56
CA VAL A 84 -1.66 41.40 -14.31
C VAL A 84 -1.97 42.09 -15.64
N GLY A 85 -2.93 43.03 -15.64
CA GLY A 85 -3.11 44.03 -16.70
C GLY A 85 -4.50 44.07 -17.28
#